data_AF-A0A6P0GL49-F1
#
_entry.id   AF-A0A6P0GL49-F1
#
_cell.length_a   1.000
_cell.length_b   1.000
_cell.length_c   1.000
_cell.angle_alpha   90.00
_cell.angle_beta   90.00
_cell.angle_gamma   90.00
#
_symmetry.space_group_name_H-M   'P 1'
#
loop_
_entity.id
_entity.type
_entity.pdbx_description
1 polymer ?
#
loop_
_entity_poly.entity_id
_entity_poly.type
_entity_poly.pdbx_seq_one_letter_code
_entity_poly.pdbx_strand_id
1 'polypeptide(L)'
;MRPLTRNELALLDALLRHPFDGVEELRAQVRDVSATPGCTCGCGTLDLHVPDTAPRSSAESPVPLEGTVVGAGGEPVGGILLFAHDGRLSCLEVYSLADDPLPMPGPEQVRWDAPPDP
;
A
#
# COMPACT_ATOMS: atom_id res chain seq x y z
N MET A 1 17.76 1.60 1.33
CA MET A 1 16.75 1.62 0.25
C MET A 1 16.99 0.42 -0.65
N ARG A 2 15.94 -0.31 -1.03
CA ARG A 2 16.02 -1.50 -1.90
C ARG A 2 14.84 -1.57 -2.87
N PRO A 3 14.91 -2.34 -3.96
CA PRO A 3 13.73 -2.68 -4.74
C PRO A 3 12.67 -3.38 -3.88
N LEU A 4 11.41 -3.26 -4.26
CA LEU A 4 10.32 -4.00 -3.62
C LEU A 4 10.51 -5.50 -3.81
N THR A 5 10.10 -6.28 -2.80
CA THR A 5 9.99 -7.72 -2.95
C THR A 5 8.83 -8.05 -3.87
N ARG A 6 8.78 -9.30 -4.38
CA ARG A 6 7.64 -9.78 -5.16
C ARG A 6 6.32 -9.61 -4.44
N ASN A 7 6.30 -9.85 -3.12
CA ASN A 7 5.07 -9.76 -2.32
C ASN A 7 4.59 -8.30 -2.18
N GLU A 8 5.52 -7.39 -1.86
CA GLU A 8 5.21 -5.96 -1.72
C GLU A 8 4.72 -5.34 -3.04
N LEU A 9 5.38 -5.72 -4.14
CA LEU A 9 4.95 -5.29 -5.47
C LEU A 9 3.56 -5.82 -5.80
N ALA A 10 3.30 -7.10 -5.54
CA ALA A 10 2.00 -7.72 -5.78
C ALA A 10 0.88 -7.07 -4.94
N LEU A 11 1.22 -6.61 -3.73
CA LEU A 11 0.27 -5.94 -2.84
C LEU A 11 -0.07 -4.53 -3.32
N LEU A 12 0.93 -3.73 -3.73
CA LEU A 12 0.69 -2.43 -4.36
C LEU A 12 -0.09 -2.58 -5.67
N ASP A 13 0.25 -3.57 -6.50
CA ASP A 13 -0.48 -3.87 -7.73
C ASP A 13 -1.93 -4.27 -7.43
N ALA A 14 -2.19 -5.04 -6.37
CA ALA A 14 -3.55 -5.43 -6.00
C ALA A 14 -4.38 -4.24 -5.53
N LEU A 15 -3.82 -3.38 -4.67
CA LEU A 15 -4.44 -2.14 -4.22
C LEU A 15 -4.75 -1.23 -5.41
N LEU A 16 -3.74 -0.94 -6.24
CA LEU A 16 -3.88 0.02 -7.34
C LEU A 16 -4.68 -0.52 -8.52
N ARG A 17 -5.15 -1.77 -8.53
CA ARG A 17 -6.07 -2.26 -9.59
C ARG A 17 -7.45 -1.62 -9.51
N HIS A 18 -7.86 -1.14 -8.33
CA HIS A 18 -9.14 -0.47 -8.16
C HIS A 18 -9.08 0.94 -8.77
N PRO A 19 -10.09 1.36 -9.55
CA PRO A 19 -10.06 2.65 -10.22
C PRO A 19 -10.36 3.81 -9.26
N PHE A 20 -9.60 4.89 -9.38
CA PHE A 20 -9.84 6.20 -8.76
C PHE A 20 -9.02 7.27 -9.50
N ASP A 21 -9.33 8.54 -9.26
CA ASP A 21 -8.62 9.65 -9.91
C ASP A 21 -7.14 9.67 -9.53
N GLY A 22 -6.26 9.65 -10.55
CA GLY A 22 -4.81 9.64 -10.36
C GLY A 22 -4.18 8.25 -10.17
N VAL A 23 -4.95 7.16 -10.30
CA VAL A 23 -4.43 5.78 -10.13
C VAL A 23 -3.38 5.40 -11.17
N GLU A 24 -3.51 5.86 -12.42
CA GLU A 24 -2.60 5.48 -13.50
C GLU A 24 -1.19 6.04 -13.27
N GLU A 25 -1.07 7.25 -12.74
CA GLU A 25 0.20 7.84 -12.34
C GLU A 25 0.83 7.06 -11.19
N LEU A 26 0.05 6.64 -10.20
CA LEU A 26 0.55 5.80 -9.11
C LEU A 26 1.03 4.43 -9.62
N ARG A 27 0.30 3.79 -10.53
CA ARG A 27 0.75 2.54 -11.20
C ARG A 27 2.04 2.73 -11.98
N ALA A 28 2.21 3.87 -12.63
CA ALA A 28 3.45 4.19 -13.33
C ALA A 28 4.64 4.33 -12.37
N GLN A 29 4.42 4.93 -11.19
CA GLN A 29 5.44 5.09 -10.16
C GLN A 29 5.92 3.75 -9.57
N VAL A 30 5.05 2.76 -9.45
CA VAL A 30 5.38 1.42 -8.92
C VAL A 30 6.52 0.73 -9.68
N ARG A 31 6.75 1.07 -10.95
CA ARG A 31 7.78 0.45 -11.79
C ARG A 31 9.20 0.71 -11.29
N ASP A 32 9.44 1.90 -10.77
CA ASP A 32 10.77 2.38 -10.35
C ASP A 32 10.83 2.73 -8.86
N VAL A 33 9.78 2.41 -8.09
CA VAL A 33 9.73 2.68 -6.66
C VAL A 33 10.69 1.76 -5.90
N SER A 34 11.28 2.31 -4.85
CA SER A 34 12.13 1.57 -3.92
C SER A 34 11.66 1.83 -2.49
N ALA A 35 12.08 0.98 -1.56
CA ALA A 35 11.55 1.00 -0.19
C ALA A 35 12.65 0.95 0.88
N THR A 36 12.29 1.48 2.05
CA THR A 36 12.95 1.24 3.34
C THR A 36 11.91 0.78 4.36
N PRO A 37 12.29 0.03 5.42
CA PRO A 37 11.37 -0.22 6.53
C PRO A 37 10.88 1.11 7.11
N GLY A 38 9.57 1.29 7.22
CA GLY A 38 8.97 2.49 7.82
C GLY A 38 8.81 2.38 9.35
N CYS A 39 9.06 1.20 9.91
CA CYS A 39 9.12 1.00 11.35
C CYS A 39 10.20 -0.01 11.74
N THR A 40 10.60 0.00 13.02
CA THR A 40 11.52 -0.96 13.62
C THR A 40 10.82 -2.01 14.48
N CYS A 41 9.50 -1.92 14.67
CA CYS A 41 8.72 -2.85 15.50
C CYS A 41 8.53 -4.23 14.86
N GLY A 42 8.81 -4.39 13.56
CA GLY A 42 8.63 -5.64 12.83
C GLY A 42 7.35 -5.70 11.98
N CYS A 43 6.55 -4.63 11.95
CA CYS A 43 5.40 -4.55 11.05
C CYS A 43 5.83 -4.44 9.58
N GLY A 44 4.88 -4.69 8.67
CA GLY A 44 5.08 -4.59 7.23
C GLY A 44 5.23 -3.18 6.68
N THR A 45 5.14 -2.12 7.49
CA THR A 45 5.14 -0.73 6.99
C THR A 45 6.42 -0.39 6.21
N LEU A 46 6.27 0.26 5.06
CA LEU A 46 7.36 0.69 4.19
C LEU A 46 7.27 2.18 3.90
N ASP A 47 8.40 2.87 3.99
CA ASP A 47 8.57 4.16 3.33
C ASP A 47 8.91 3.92 1.87
N LEU A 48 8.18 4.58 0.98
CA LEU A 48 8.31 4.45 -0.47
C LEU A 48 9.06 5.66 -1.05
N HIS A 49 10.00 5.36 -1.93
CA HIS A 49 10.90 6.33 -2.54
C HIS A 49 10.71 6.28 -4.04
N VAL A 50 9.99 7.27 -4.57
CA VAL A 50 9.66 7.41 -5.99
C VAL A 50 10.64 8.40 -6.64
N PRO A 51 11.25 8.07 -7.79
CA PRO A 51 12.13 8.99 -8.51
C PRO A 51 11.42 10.28 -8.94
N ASP A 52 12.13 11.41 -8.93
CA ASP A 52 11.57 12.70 -9.34
C ASP A 52 11.11 12.75 -10.80
N THR A 53 11.57 11.84 -11.64
CA THR A 53 11.17 11.71 -13.04
C THR A 53 9.81 11.05 -13.23
N ALA A 54 9.28 10.37 -12.21
CA ALA A 54 7.99 9.69 -12.31
C ALA A 54 6.84 10.72 -12.35
N PRO A 55 5.70 10.41 -13.00
CA PRO A 55 4.55 11.31 -13.06
C PRO A 55 3.98 11.56 -11.66
N ARG A 56 3.42 12.75 -11.42
CA ARG A 56 2.70 13.08 -10.18
C ARG A 56 1.22 12.74 -10.33
N SER A 57 0.68 12.02 -9.37
CA SER A 57 -0.73 11.71 -9.25
C SER A 57 -1.52 12.88 -8.67
N SER A 58 -2.79 13.00 -9.05
CA SER A 58 -3.76 13.88 -8.39
C SER A 58 -4.50 13.22 -7.23
N ALA A 59 -4.18 11.97 -6.89
CA ALA A 59 -4.83 11.23 -5.82
C ALA A 59 -4.68 11.94 -4.46
N GLU A 60 -5.72 11.84 -3.65
CA GLU A 60 -5.70 12.29 -2.26
C GLU A 60 -4.77 11.42 -1.39
N SER A 61 -4.50 11.87 -0.17
CA SER A 61 -3.68 11.16 0.82
C SER A 61 -4.41 11.13 2.18
N PRO A 62 -4.67 9.94 2.77
CA PRO A 62 -4.46 8.61 2.19
C PRO A 62 -5.15 8.45 0.82
N VAL A 63 -4.59 7.60 -0.03
CA VAL A 63 -5.22 7.18 -1.28
C VAL A 63 -6.61 6.62 -0.91
N PRO A 64 -7.67 6.89 -1.69
CA PRO A 64 -9.05 6.52 -1.35
C PRO A 64 -9.34 5.01 -1.53
N LEU A 65 -8.45 4.17 -0.99
CA LEU A 65 -8.52 2.73 -0.96
C LEU A 65 -7.90 2.23 0.35
N GLU A 66 -8.64 1.38 1.04
CA GLU A 66 -8.22 0.71 2.25
C GLU A 66 -8.29 -0.80 2.04
N GLY A 67 -7.33 -1.51 2.62
CA GLY A 67 -7.30 -2.97 2.63
C GLY A 67 -7.48 -3.49 4.04
N THR A 68 -8.48 -4.35 4.27
CA THR A 68 -8.60 -5.11 5.52
C THR A 68 -7.75 -6.37 5.43
N VAL A 69 -6.77 -6.54 6.31
CA VAL A 69 -5.98 -7.78 6.40
C VAL A 69 -6.76 -8.81 7.23
N VAL A 70 -6.90 -10.02 6.69
CA VAL A 70 -7.62 -11.13 7.34
C VAL A 70 -6.70 -12.26 7.79
N GLY A 71 -6.99 -12.79 8.97
CA GLY A 71 -6.33 -13.96 9.54
C GLY A 71 -6.81 -15.28 8.94
N ALA A 72 -6.31 -16.40 9.48
CA ALA A 72 -6.58 -17.74 8.93
C ALA A 72 -8.06 -18.14 9.00
N GLY A 73 -8.83 -17.61 9.96
CA GLY A 73 -10.26 -17.82 10.08
C GLY A 73 -11.10 -16.81 9.28
N GLY A 74 -10.47 -15.88 8.57
CA GLY A 74 -11.13 -14.81 7.81
C GLY A 74 -11.57 -13.62 8.66
N GLU A 75 -11.20 -13.58 9.93
CA GLU A 75 -11.36 -12.46 10.85
C GLU A 75 -10.42 -11.30 10.49
N PRO A 76 -10.84 -10.03 10.68
CA PRO A 76 -9.94 -8.89 10.50
C PRO A 76 -8.86 -8.90 11.58
N VAL A 77 -7.59 -8.78 11.17
CA VAL A 77 -6.42 -8.75 12.08
C VAL A 77 -5.62 -7.44 11.96
N GLY A 78 -5.94 -6.62 10.97
CA GLY A 78 -5.21 -5.40 10.66
C GLY A 78 -5.73 -4.75 9.39
N GLY A 79 -4.97 -3.78 8.90
CA GLY A 79 -5.28 -3.15 7.63
C GLY A 79 -4.08 -2.53 6.96
N ILE A 80 -4.35 -2.00 5.77
CA ILE A 80 -3.37 -1.39 4.88
C ILE A 80 -3.89 -0.04 4.43
N LEU A 81 -3.04 0.97 4.57
CA LEU A 81 -3.26 2.30 4.02
C LEU A 81 -2.10 2.66 3.08
N LEU A 82 -2.42 3.33 1.98
CA LEU A 82 -1.44 3.85 1.05
C LEU A 82 -1.44 5.37 1.11
N PHE A 83 -0.29 5.97 1.31
CA PHE A 83 -0.11 7.41 1.38
C PHE A 83 0.64 7.93 0.16
N ALA A 84 0.23 9.12 -0.27
CA ALA A 84 0.95 9.92 -1.24
C ALA A 84 1.41 11.25 -0.61
N HIS A 85 2.53 11.78 -1.10
CA HIS A 85 3.05 13.11 -0.77
C HIS A 85 3.46 13.81 -2.06
N ASP A 86 2.97 15.03 -2.29
CA ASP A 86 3.19 15.79 -3.53
C ASP A 86 2.90 15.00 -4.82
N GLY A 87 1.89 14.13 -4.76
CA GLY A 87 1.47 13.26 -5.87
C GLY A 87 2.36 12.03 -6.08
N ARG A 88 3.25 11.70 -5.15
CA ARG A 88 4.10 10.50 -5.21
C ARG A 88 3.79 9.53 -4.08
N LEU A 89 3.86 8.22 -4.34
CA LEU A 89 3.80 7.19 -3.30
C LEU A 89 4.84 7.51 -2.22
N SER A 90 4.40 7.55 -0.96
CA SER A 90 5.27 7.93 0.16
C SER A 90 5.35 6.87 1.26
N CYS A 91 4.24 6.20 1.58
CA CYS A 91 4.22 5.17 2.61
C CYS A 91 3.16 4.12 2.32
N LEU A 92 3.50 2.85 2.49
CA LEU A 92 2.56 1.74 2.61
C LEU A 92 2.52 1.35 4.09
N GLU A 93 1.44 1.73 4.77
CA GLU A 93 1.25 1.41 6.18
C GLU A 93 0.57 0.06 6.34
N VAL A 94 1.11 -0.77 7.24
CA VAL A 94 0.49 -2.01 7.69
C VAL A 94 0.28 -1.89 9.20
N TYR A 95 -0.97 -1.79 9.62
CA TYR A 95 -1.32 -1.69 11.03
C TYR A 95 -1.99 -2.98 11.54
N SER A 96 -1.80 -3.26 12.83
CA SER A 96 -2.41 -4.39 13.53
C SER A 96 -3.61 -3.92 14.32
N LEU A 97 -4.65 -4.75 14.42
CA LEU A 97 -5.75 -4.56 15.38
C LEU A 97 -5.45 -5.20 16.74
N ALA A 98 -4.35 -5.94 16.86
CA ALA A 98 -3.85 -6.54 18.08
C ALA A 98 -2.58 -5.81 18.56
N ASP A 99 -2.05 -6.23 19.72
CA ASP A 99 -0.84 -5.64 20.30
C ASP A 99 0.45 -6.03 19.54
N ASP A 100 0.44 -7.15 18.82
CA ASP A 100 1.58 -7.65 18.07
C ASP A 100 1.70 -6.97 16.69
N PRO A 101 2.93 -6.68 16.21
CA PRO A 101 3.16 -6.11 14.89
C PRO A 101 2.74 -7.08 13.78
N LEU A 102 2.01 -6.57 12.80
CA LEU A 102 1.55 -7.36 11.65
C LEU A 102 2.61 -7.31 10.52
N PRO A 103 3.21 -8.45 10.11
CA PRO A 103 4.16 -8.46 9.00
C PRO A 103 3.47 -8.15 7.67
N MET A 104 4.26 -7.93 6.62
CA MET A 104 3.75 -7.66 5.27
C MET A 104 2.83 -8.81 4.79
N PRO A 105 1.53 -8.56 4.55
CA PRO A 105 0.60 -9.61 4.12
C PRO A 105 0.78 -9.96 2.64
N GLY A 106 0.34 -11.16 2.25
CA GLY A 106 0.09 -11.48 0.85
C GLY A 106 -1.18 -10.80 0.33
N PRO A 107 -1.28 -10.47 -0.98
CA PRO A 107 -2.48 -9.87 -1.55
C PRO A 107 -3.77 -10.68 -1.33
N GLU A 108 -3.66 -12.00 -1.24
CA GLU A 108 -4.75 -12.93 -0.96
C GLU A 108 -5.29 -12.84 0.48
N GLN A 109 -4.51 -12.25 1.38
CA GLN A 109 -4.90 -12.02 2.77
C GLN A 109 -5.60 -10.67 2.94
N VAL A 110 -5.87 -9.95 1.86
CA VAL A 110 -6.43 -8.59 1.93
C VAL A 110 -7.79 -8.56 1.23
N ARG A 111 -8.78 -8.03 1.94
CA ARG A 111 -10.07 -7.64 1.39
C ARG A 111 -10.02 -6.15 1.08
N TRP A 112 -10.25 -5.78 -0.17
CA TRP A 112 -10.20 -4.40 -0.62
C TRP A 112 -11.58 -3.79 -0.52
N ASP A 113 -11.70 -2.77 0.31
CA ASP A 113 -12.91 -1.97 0.39
C ASP A 113 -12.84 -0.93 -0.73
N ALA A 114 -13.19 -1.36 -1.95
CA ALA A 114 -13.35 -0.43 -3.06
C ALA A 114 -14.51 0.52 -2.73
N PRO A 115 -14.42 1.82 -3.07
CA PRO A 115 -15.58 2.70 -2.96
C PRO A 115 -16.76 2.08 -3.74
N PRO A 116 -18.00 2.18 -3.22
CA PRO A 116 -19.16 1.67 -3.93
C PRO A 116 -19.21 2.31 -5.33
N ASP A 117 -19.58 1.51 -6.35
CA ASP A 117 -19.82 2.04 -7.70
C ASP A 117 -20.78 3.24 -7.61
N PRO A 118 -20.52 4.33 -8.35
CA PRO A 118 -21.31 5.56 -8.29
C PRO A 118 -22.77 5.38 -8.71
#